data_AF-A0A918G7D7-F1
#
_entry.id   AF-A0A918G7D7-F1
#
_cell.length_a   1.000
_cell.length_b   1.000
_cell.length_c   1.000
_cell.angle_alpha   90.00
_cell.angle_beta   90.00
_cell.angle_gamma   90.00
#
_symmetry.space_group_name_H-M   'P 1'
#
loop_
_entity.id
_entity.type
_entity.pdbx_description
1 polymer ?
#
loop_
_entity_poly.entity_id
_entity_poly.type
_entity_poly.pdbx_seq_one_letter_code
_entity_poly.pdbx_strand_id
1 'polypeptide(L)' 'MVSYERASYSLSYVLALRWRRSSASAANGNCVEVAPVPSGWLIRDSKHTGPSLAVGAAAWAALLSRAGRPPG' A
#
# COMPACT_ATOMS: atom_id res chain seq x y z
N MET A 1 11.87 19.75 29.06
CA MET A 1 10.79 18.84 28.63
C MET A 1 10.46 19.18 27.20
N VAL A 2 10.83 18.32 26.24
CA VAL A 2 10.44 18.54 24.84
C VAL A 2 8.96 18.20 24.76
N SER A 3 8.12 19.24 24.69
CA SER A 3 6.70 19.12 24.47
C SER A 3 6.51 18.56 23.05
N TYR A 4 6.21 17.27 22.93
CA TYR A 4 5.81 16.69 21.65
C TYR A 4 4.36 17.12 21.42
N GLU A 5 4.20 18.33 20.90
CA GLU A 5 2.91 18.82 20.44
C GLU A 5 2.42 17.81 19.40
N ARG A 6 1.39 17.04 19.77
CA ARG A 6 0.77 16.11 18.83
C ARG A 6 0.26 16.99 17.70
N ALA A 7 0.97 16.95 16.58
CA ALA A 7 0.51 17.62 15.39
C ALA A 7 -0.90 17.13 15.11
N SER A 8 -1.87 17.97 15.44
CA SER A 8 -3.24 17.91 14.95
C SER A 8 -3.19 18.22 13.47
N TYR A 9 -2.58 17.32 12.70
CA TYR A 9 -2.96 17.14 11.33
C TYR A 9 -4.44 16.76 11.39
N SER A 10 -5.29 17.63 10.85
CA SER A 10 -6.71 17.34 10.71
C SER A 10 -6.87 15.92 10.15
N LEU A 11 -7.45 15.02 10.95
CA LEU A 11 -7.56 13.58 10.69
C LEU A 11 -8.21 13.23 9.34
N SER A 12 -8.83 14.22 8.69
CA SER A 12 -9.45 14.13 7.37
C SER A 12 -8.46 14.26 6.20
N TYR A 13 -7.24 14.79 6.41
CA TYR A 13 -6.22 14.98 5.35
C TYR A 13 -5.16 13.86 5.29
N VAL A 14 -5.28 12.83 6.12
CA VAL A 14 -4.73 11.49 5.80
C VAL A 14 -5.62 10.77 4.77
N LEU A 15 -6.42 11.55 4.01
CA LEU A 15 -6.89 11.32 2.64
C LEU A 15 -7.07 9.84 2.31
N ALA A 16 -8.17 9.27 2.81
CA ALA A 16 -8.72 7.95 2.51
C ALA A 16 -7.86 7.12 1.54
N LEU A 17 -6.87 6.40 2.08
CA LEU A 17 -6.04 5.49 1.30
C LEU A 17 -6.93 4.67 0.37
N ARG A 18 -6.78 4.90 -0.94
CA ARG A 18 -7.62 4.27 -1.97
C ARG A 18 -7.11 2.85 -2.21
N TRP A 19 -7.42 1.97 -1.27
CA TRP A 19 -7.08 0.55 -1.37
C TRP A 19 -7.72 -0.09 -2.60
N ARG A 20 -6.88 -0.70 -3.44
CA ARG A 20 -7.30 -1.52 -4.57
C ARG A 20 -6.97 -2.97 -4.27
N ARG A 21 -7.99 -3.82 -4.25
CA ARG A 21 -7.84 -5.28 -4.14
C ARG A 21 -7.42 -5.87 -5.47
N SER A 22 -6.55 -6.88 -5.44
CA SER A 22 -6.20 -7.64 -6.65
C SER A 22 -7.36 -8.52 -7.13
N SER A 23 -7.61 -8.56 -8.44
CA SER A 23 -8.59 -9.45 -9.07
C SER A 23 -8.13 -10.91 -9.13
N ALA A 24 -6.83 -11.19 -8.92
CA ALA A 24 -6.31 -12.55 -8.81
C ALA A 24 -6.71 -13.23 -7.48
N SER A 25 -7.38 -12.49 -6.59
CA SER A 25 -7.94 -12.99 -5.33
C SER A 25 -9.23 -13.79 -5.57
N ALA A 26 -9.17 -14.83 -6.40
CA ALA A 26 -10.21 -15.87 -6.42
C ALA A 26 -10.03 -16.81 -5.21
N ALA A 27 -11.04 -17.65 -4.94
CA ALA A 27 -11.30 -18.48 -3.74
C ALA A 27 -10.13 -19.11 -2.94
N ASN A 28 -8.90 -19.15 -3.48
CA ASN A 28 -7.70 -19.71 -2.85
C ASN A 28 -6.97 -18.74 -1.88
N GLY A 29 -7.52 -17.56 -1.60
CA GLY A 29 -7.23 -16.87 -0.35
C GLY A 29 -5.99 -15.99 -0.25
N ASN A 30 -5.34 -15.66 -1.38
CA ASN A 30 -4.19 -14.74 -1.45
C ASN A 30 -4.63 -13.27 -1.68
N CYS A 31 -5.49 -12.75 -0.81
CA CYS A 31 -6.14 -11.46 -1.01
C CYS A 31 -5.21 -10.30 -0.61
N VAL A 32 -4.51 -9.69 -1.58
CA VAL A 32 -3.68 -8.48 -1.33
C VAL A 32 -4.39 -7.20 -1.78
N GLU A 33 -4.18 -6.13 -1.00
CA GLU A 33 -4.63 -4.77 -1.29
C GLU A 33 -3.44 -3.82 -1.34
N VAL A 34 -3.47 -2.87 -2.28
CA VAL A 34 -2.45 -1.83 -2.42
C VAL A 34 -3.06 -0.45 -2.42
N ALA A 35 -2.38 0.54 -1.84
CA ALA A 35 -2.79 1.94 -1.87
C ALA A 35 -1.60 2.84 -2.24
N PRO A 36 -1.75 3.74 -3.22
CA PRO A 36 -0.71 4.71 -3.54
C PRO A 36 -0.61 5.78 -2.44
N VAL A 37 0.61 6.22 -2.17
CA VAL A 37 0.94 7.31 -1.26
C VAL A 37 2.05 8.18 -1.88
N PRO A 38 2.27 9.43 -1.44
CA PRO A 38 3.27 10.30 -2.04
C PRO A 38 4.69 9.70 -2.09
N SER A 39 5.04 8.85 -1.12
CA SER A 39 6.35 8.18 -1.04
C SER A 39 6.44 6.86 -1.81
N GLY A 40 5.34 6.35 -2.37
CA GLY A 40 5.28 5.07 -3.05
C GLY A 40 3.95 4.34 -2.82
N TRP A 41 4.01 3.15 -2.24
CA TRP A 41 2.87 2.23 -2.12
C TRP A 41 2.81 1.58 -0.75
N LEU A 42 1.59 1.40 -0.25
CA LEU A 42 1.31 0.55 0.90
C LEU A 42 0.72 -0.76 0.40
N ILE A 43 1.14 -1.87 0.99
CA ILE A 43 0.67 -3.23 0.68
C ILE A 43 0.18 -3.85 1.98
N ARG A 44 -0.99 -4.48 1.95
CA ARG A 44 -1.50 -5.24 3.09
C ARG A 44 -2.24 -6.50 2.65
N ASP A 45 -2.40 -7.41 3.60
CA ASP A 45 -3.32 -8.52 3.47
C ASP A 45 -4.77 -8.02 3.70
N SER A 46 -5.68 -8.46 2.84
CA SER A 46 -7.09 -8.02 2.87
C SER A 46 -7.89 -8.71 3.98
N LYS A 47 -7.42 -9.86 4.49
CA LYS A 47 -8.08 -10.62 5.56
C LYS A 47 -7.54 -10.25 6.93
N HIS A 48 -6.29 -9.82 6.99
CA HIS A 48 -5.56 -9.40 8.17
C HIS A 48 -5.01 -7.99 7.93
N THR A 49 -5.88 -6.99 8.12
CA THR A 49 -5.54 -5.57 7.95
C THR A 49 -4.66 -5.04 9.10
N GLY A 50 -3.61 -5.77 9.45
CA GLY A 50 -2.55 -5.35 10.36
C GLY A 50 -1.62 -4.32 9.70
N PRO A 51 -0.38 -4.18 10.19
CA PRO A 51 0.59 -3.24 9.65
C PRO A 51 0.77 -3.40 8.13
N SER A 52 0.78 -2.28 7.41
CA SER A 52 1.02 -2.28 5.96
C SER A 52 2.51 -2.15 5.66
N LEU A 53 2.98 -2.90 4.66
CA LEU A 53 4.33 -2.76 4.13
C LEU A 53 4.40 -1.52 3.24
N ALA A 54 5.29 -0.59 3.57
CA ALA A 54 5.58 0.57 2.73
C ALA A 54 6.70 0.26 1.74
N VAL A 55 6.45 0.49 0.46
CA VAL A 55 7.39 0.29 -0.63
C VAL A 55 7.62 1.63 -1.33
N GLY A 56 8.87 2.07 -1.41
CA GLY A 56 9.23 3.31 -2.09
C GLY A 56 8.98 3.24 -3.60
N ALA A 57 8.74 4.39 -4.23
CA ALA A 57 8.43 4.47 -5.66
C ALA A 57 9.46 3.75 -6.57
N ALA A 58 10.77 3.90 -6.29
CA ALA A 58 11.82 3.24 -7.06
C ALA A 58 11.79 1.71 -6.93
N ALA A 59 11.59 1.20 -5.70
CA ALA A 59 11.47 -0.23 -5.44
C ALA A 59 10.22 -0.82 -6.10
N TRP A 60 9.11 -0.08 -6.09
CA TRP A 60 7.88 -0.47 -6.78
C TRP A 60 8.07 -0.55 -8.31
N ALA A 61 8.74 0.44 -8.91
CA ALA A 61 9.06 0.40 -10.34
C ALA A 61 9.96 -0.79 -10.71
N ALA A 62 10.99 -1.08 -9.90
CA ALA A 62 11.87 -2.23 -10.09
C ALA A 62 11.15 -3.58 -9.92
N LEU A 63 10.16 -3.65 -9.02
CA LEU A 63 9.30 -4.82 -8.89
C LEU A 63 8.49 -5.05 -10.17
N LEU A 64 7.84 -3.99 -10.69
CA LEU A 64 7.00 -4.09 -11.89
C LEU A 64 7.80 -4.47 -13.14
N SER A 65 9.03 -3.98 -13.29
CA SER A 65 9.87 -4.35 -14.44
C SER A 65 10.24 -5.84 -14.45
N ARG A 66 10.34 -6.47 -13.28
CA ARG A 66 10.56 -7.92 -13.14
C ARG A 66 9.26 -8.72 -13.22
N ALA A 67 8.14 -8.16 -12.77
CA ALA A 67 6.84 -8.80 -12.77
C ALA A 67 6.11 -8.73 -14.13
N GLY A 68 6.66 -7.97 -15.09
CA GLY A 68 6.14 -7.87 -16.45
C GLY A 68 5.91 -9.24 -17.05
N ARG A 69 4.65 -9.51 -17.41
CA ARG A 69 4.22 -10.69 -18.18
C ARG A 69 5.15 -10.85 -19.40
N PRO A 70 5.66 -12.05 -19.71
CA PRO A 70 6.44 -12.25 -20.92
C PRO A 70 5.62 -11.82 -22.16
N PRO A 71 6.24 -11.29 -23.22
CA PRO A 71 5.54 -11.15 -24.50
C PRO A 71 4.94 -12.52 -24.84
N GLY A 72 3.67 -12.52 -25.25
CA GLY A 72 2.87 -13.72 -25.47
C GLY A 72 3.51 -14.69 -26.46
#